data_AF-A0A6P1FIV5-F1
#
_entry.id   AF-A0A6P1FIV5-F1
#
_cell.length_a   1.000
_cell.length_b   1.000
_cell.length_c   1.000
_cell.angle_alpha   90.00
_cell.angle_beta   90.00
_cell.angle_gamma   90.00
#
_symmetry.space_group_name_H-M   'P 1'
#
loop_
_entity.id
_entity.type
_entity.pdbx_description
1 polymer ?
#
loop_
_entity_poly.entity_id
_entity_poly.type
_entity_poly.pdbx_seq_one_letter_code
_entity_poly.pdbx_strand_id
1 'polypeptide(L)'
;MSALLRLLSLLLPPLARKRYLEEWRADLAGAAELGLPRRGVVLGAVALLVSVDRDLPAHTGEARGALPRRLARRGLALFAAAALMLSGIALTGGGIVPEPGAASDTALAAVGAVQTAVLVAAVAVAVLGAVHLLGAAAWARTVLARISLVAAVVGPVLTAAGLLLPGPLALVGLPVSLAGVVCGVIVLGGSRTIALAPRTATRAQRLPVALAGLALVAGVTVVGAVDLLVWNPQAKVPGLALTEIYATMAERDGFEFGSHAIWVTGWAAFWTAAAIVVTVGALVGRRSPLTPRRIAVLMLALVAGAVVFRFFAGFGFGMSVADTFVTSGGDGSLVSAVLPPLGQLALAGAAIAVGWAPRVARPAAAPAA
;
A
#
# COMPACT_ATOMS: atom_id res chain seq x y z
N MET A 1 -21.80 38.00 11.60
CA MET A 1 -20.42 37.72 12.09
C MET A 1 -20.28 36.43 12.90
N SER A 2 -21.12 36.14 13.91
CA SER A 2 -20.94 34.94 14.76
C SER A 2 -20.91 33.60 13.99
N ALA A 3 -21.76 33.45 12.96
CA ALA A 3 -21.74 32.29 12.06
C ALA A 3 -20.43 32.16 11.26
N LEU A 4 -19.86 33.28 10.82
CA LEU A 4 -18.58 33.31 10.11
C LEU A 4 -17.42 32.89 11.02
N LEU A 5 -17.36 33.38 12.26
CA LEU A 5 -16.38 32.94 13.25
C LEU A 5 -16.52 31.44 13.56
N ARG A 6 -17.76 30.92 13.59
CA ARG A 6 -18.01 29.49 13.74
C ARG A 6 -17.44 28.68 12.57
N LEU A 7 -17.63 29.14 11.33
CA LEU A 7 -17.04 28.52 10.13
C LEU A 7 -15.51 28.58 10.17
N LEU A 8 -14.94 29.75 10.49
CA LEU A 8 -13.49 29.92 10.61
C LEU A 8 -12.88 29.00 11.69
N SER A 9 -13.59 28.77 12.79
CA SER A 9 -13.12 27.88 13.87
C SER A 9 -13.01 26.42 13.42
N LEU A 10 -13.76 26.01 12.38
CA LEU A 10 -13.64 24.66 11.83
C LEU A 10 -12.26 24.41 11.20
N LEU A 11 -11.58 25.48 10.76
CA LEU A 11 -10.24 25.43 10.18
C LEU A 11 -9.12 25.38 11.23
N LEU A 12 -9.45 25.59 12.51
CA LEU A 12 -8.51 25.47 13.62
C LEU A 12 -8.32 24.00 14.06
N PRO A 13 -7.16 23.69 14.70
CA PRO A 13 -6.93 22.40 15.32
C PRO A 13 -8.05 22.02 16.32
N PRO A 14 -8.47 20.74 16.39
CA PRO A 14 -9.63 20.33 17.19
C PRO A 14 -9.57 20.73 18.67
N LEU A 15 -8.38 20.64 19.28
CA LEU A 15 -8.20 20.99 20.70
C LEU A 15 -8.21 22.50 20.96
N ALA A 16 -7.89 23.30 19.95
CA ALA A 16 -7.83 24.76 20.06
C ALA A 16 -9.13 25.45 19.62
N ARG A 17 -9.95 24.75 18.83
CA ARG A 17 -11.18 25.27 18.22
C ARG A 17 -12.11 25.95 19.23
N LYS A 18 -12.43 25.26 20.34
CA LYS A 18 -13.39 25.76 21.33
C LYS A 18 -12.86 27.04 21.98
N ARG A 19 -11.61 27.01 22.44
CA ARG A 19 -10.93 28.14 23.08
C ARG A 19 -10.91 29.36 22.18
N TYR A 20 -10.40 29.23 20.95
CA TYR A 20 -10.31 30.39 20.04
C TYR A 20 -11.70 30.88 19.59
N LEU A 21 -12.69 30.00 19.44
CA LEU A 21 -14.05 30.44 19.14
C LEU A 21 -14.67 31.24 20.29
N GLU A 22 -14.37 30.87 21.54
CA GLU A 22 -14.78 31.62 22.73
C GLU A 22 -14.08 32.98 22.79
N GLU A 23 -12.75 33.02 22.58
CA GLU A 23 -11.96 34.26 22.50
C GLU A 23 -12.52 35.20 21.40
N TRP A 24 -12.71 34.72 20.17
CA TRP A 24 -13.23 35.55 19.08
C TRP A 24 -14.68 36.02 19.31
N ARG A 25 -15.48 35.26 20.05
CA ARG A 25 -16.85 35.69 20.42
C ARG A 25 -16.81 36.77 21.48
N ALA A 26 -15.91 36.66 22.46
CA ALA A 26 -15.68 37.70 23.45
C ALA A 26 -15.17 38.98 22.77
N ASP A 27 -14.19 38.88 21.87
CA ASP A 27 -13.67 40.00 21.09
C ASP A 27 -14.76 40.66 20.25
N LEU A 28 -15.64 39.87 19.62
CA LEU A 28 -16.75 40.38 18.83
C LEU A 28 -17.79 41.13 19.68
N ALA A 29 -18.01 40.69 20.92
CA ALA A 29 -18.90 41.35 21.87
C ALA A 29 -18.30 42.68 22.35
N GLY A 30 -17.03 42.67 22.78
CA GLY A 30 -16.32 43.86 23.27
C GLY A 30 -15.97 44.88 22.18
N ALA A 31 -15.97 44.50 20.89
CA ALA A 31 -15.64 45.41 19.79
C ALA A 31 -16.53 46.66 19.75
N ALA A 32 -17.81 46.55 20.12
CA ALA A 32 -18.73 47.69 20.13
C ALA A 32 -18.38 48.72 21.21
N GLU A 33 -17.99 48.26 22.40
CA GLU A 33 -17.61 49.10 23.54
C GLU A 33 -16.31 49.86 23.27
N LEU A 34 -15.39 49.25 22.52
CA LEU A 34 -14.10 49.84 22.15
C LEU A 34 -14.14 50.69 20.87
N GLY A 35 -15.32 50.89 20.27
CA GLY A 35 -15.46 51.60 18.99
C GLY A 35 -14.75 50.92 17.81
N LEU A 36 -14.43 49.62 17.93
CA LEU A 36 -13.74 48.86 16.91
C LEU A 36 -14.72 48.26 15.89
N PRO A 37 -14.38 48.28 14.59
CA PRO A 37 -15.26 47.71 13.59
C PRO A 37 -15.22 46.17 13.68
N ARG A 38 -16.40 45.54 13.76
CA ARG A 38 -16.53 44.07 13.87
C ARG A 38 -15.81 43.28 12.76
N ARG A 39 -15.59 43.88 11.58
CA ARG A 39 -14.78 43.30 10.49
C ARG A 39 -13.32 43.09 10.89
N GLY A 40 -12.78 43.93 11.78
CA GLY A 40 -11.42 43.81 12.32
C GLY A 40 -11.23 42.52 13.10
N VAL A 41 -12.23 42.10 13.91
CA VAL A 41 -12.20 40.83 14.63
C VAL A 41 -12.16 39.63 13.66
N VAL A 42 -12.95 39.68 12.59
CA VAL A 42 -12.93 38.64 11.55
C VAL A 42 -11.60 38.58 10.82
N LEU A 43 -11.04 39.73 10.43
CA LEU A 43 -9.72 39.80 9.78
C LEU A 43 -8.62 39.31 10.72
N GLY A 44 -8.70 39.63 12.02
CA GLY A 44 -7.82 39.09 13.05
C GLY A 44 -7.91 37.57 13.17
N ALA A 45 -9.13 37.01 13.15
CA ALA A 45 -9.34 35.57 13.13
C ALA A 45 -8.74 34.90 11.87
N VAL A 46 -8.88 35.53 10.69
CA VAL A 46 -8.27 35.06 9.44
C VAL A 46 -6.74 35.13 9.50
N ALA A 47 -6.18 36.24 9.99
CA ALA A 47 -4.74 36.37 10.17
C ALA A 47 -4.18 35.31 11.13
N LEU A 48 -4.90 35.05 12.24
CA LEU A 48 -4.56 33.98 13.17
C LEU A 48 -4.61 32.61 12.52
N LEU A 49 -5.59 32.32 11.67
CA LEU A 49 -5.66 31.03 10.95
C LEU A 49 -4.44 30.76 10.06
N VAL A 50 -3.80 31.81 9.57
CA VAL A 50 -2.58 31.76 8.75
C VAL A 50 -1.31 31.67 9.61
N SER A 51 -1.28 32.35 10.76
CA SER A 51 -0.10 32.45 11.62
C SER A 51 -0.05 31.42 12.76
N VAL A 52 -1.18 30.79 13.10
CA VAL A 52 -1.27 29.85 14.22
C VAL A 52 -0.28 28.70 14.04
N ASP A 53 0.54 28.44 15.06
CA ASP A 53 1.41 27.27 15.09
C ASP A 53 0.52 26.02 15.24
N ARG A 54 0.16 25.45 14.08
CA ARG A 54 -0.70 24.26 14.02
C ARG A 54 -0.04 23.07 14.70
N ASP A 55 1.29 23.00 14.70
CA ASP A 55 2.04 21.89 15.28
C ASP A 55 2.26 22.02 16.80
N LEU A 56 1.68 23.04 17.46
CA LEU A 56 1.69 23.17 18.92
C LEU A 56 1.14 21.92 19.61
N PRO A 57 1.83 21.36 20.63
CA PRO A 57 1.33 20.21 21.37
C PRO A 57 -0.02 20.45 22.05
N ALA A 58 -0.30 21.69 22.46
CA ALA A 58 -1.61 22.09 22.98
C ALA A 58 -2.74 21.95 21.94
N HIS A 59 -2.41 22.02 20.65
CA HIS A 59 -3.37 21.99 19.54
C HIS A 59 -3.57 20.58 18.98
N THR A 60 -2.53 19.74 19.02
CA THR A 60 -2.52 18.39 18.44
C THR A 60 -2.63 17.27 19.47
N GLY A 61 -2.28 17.55 20.73
CA GLY A 61 -2.11 16.52 21.78
C GLY A 61 -0.85 15.67 21.59
N GLU A 62 0.03 16.05 20.67
CA GLU A 62 1.21 15.27 20.27
C GLU A 62 2.49 16.11 20.36
N ALA A 63 3.63 15.44 20.41
CA ALA A 63 4.92 16.13 20.32
C ALA A 63 5.03 16.87 18.97
N ARG A 64 5.65 18.05 18.99
CA ARG A 64 5.92 18.84 17.78
C ARG A 64 6.54 17.96 16.69
N GLY A 65 5.98 18.02 15.49
CA GLY A 65 6.41 17.33 14.29
C GLY A 65 5.84 15.91 14.15
N ALA A 66 5.17 15.37 15.17
CA ALA A 66 4.64 14.01 15.14
C ALA A 66 3.45 13.86 14.18
N LEU A 67 2.55 14.87 14.14
CA LEU A 67 1.38 14.88 13.27
C LEU A 67 1.76 14.90 11.78
N PRO A 68 2.54 15.87 11.26
CA PRO A 68 2.93 15.88 9.84
C PRO A 68 3.71 14.61 9.47
N ARG A 69 4.56 14.10 10.38
CA ARG A 69 5.27 12.84 10.16
C ARG A 69 4.35 11.64 10.00
N ARG A 70 3.34 11.52 10.87
CA ARG A 70 2.35 10.44 10.78
C ARG A 70 1.54 10.54 9.50
N LEU A 71 1.05 11.74 9.17
CA LEU A 71 0.25 11.96 7.97
C LEU A 71 1.05 11.58 6.73
N ALA A 72 2.29 12.05 6.62
CA ALA A 72 3.10 11.71 5.47
C ALA A 72 3.49 10.23 5.41
N ARG A 73 3.79 9.59 6.54
CA ARG A 73 4.03 8.13 6.57
C ARG A 73 2.81 7.35 6.05
N ARG A 74 1.59 7.75 6.43
CA ARG A 74 0.36 7.14 5.92
C ARG A 74 0.16 7.43 4.44
N GLY A 75 0.40 8.67 4.02
CA GLY A 75 0.29 9.08 2.62
C GLY A 75 1.27 8.33 1.71
N LEU A 76 2.54 8.22 2.11
CA LEU A 76 3.55 7.44 1.40
C LEU A 76 3.20 5.95 1.34
N ALA A 77 2.68 5.38 2.43
CA ALA A 77 2.24 3.98 2.44
C ALA A 77 1.06 3.73 1.50
N LEU A 78 0.10 4.66 1.43
CA LEU A 78 -1.01 4.60 0.47
C LEU A 78 -0.51 4.75 -0.97
N PHE A 79 0.38 5.69 -1.26
CA PHE A 79 0.95 5.80 -2.60
C PHE A 79 1.78 4.59 -3.00
N ALA A 80 2.56 4.01 -2.08
CA ALA A 80 3.25 2.75 -2.34
C ALA A 80 2.24 1.64 -2.67
N ALA A 81 1.16 1.52 -1.89
CA ALA A 81 0.09 0.54 -2.15
C ALA A 81 -0.58 0.74 -3.52
N ALA A 82 -0.93 1.99 -3.87
CA ALA A 82 -1.50 2.32 -5.17
C ALA A 82 -0.53 2.01 -6.32
N ALA A 83 0.73 2.43 -6.20
CA ALA A 83 1.75 2.16 -7.20
C ALA A 83 1.95 0.65 -7.42
N LEU A 84 1.96 -0.16 -6.36
CA LEU A 84 2.10 -1.61 -6.46
C LEU A 84 0.92 -2.26 -7.19
N MET A 85 -0.32 -1.84 -6.90
CA MET A 85 -1.50 -2.33 -7.61
C MET A 85 -1.47 -1.92 -9.08
N LEU A 86 -1.20 -0.64 -9.38
CA LEU A 86 -1.15 -0.13 -10.75
C LEU A 86 -0.02 -0.76 -11.57
N SER A 87 1.17 -0.93 -10.99
CA SER A 87 2.28 -1.63 -11.64
C SER A 87 1.92 -3.07 -11.97
N GLY A 88 1.24 -3.77 -11.06
CA GLY A 88 0.77 -5.13 -11.32
C GLY A 88 -0.26 -5.21 -12.45
N ILE A 89 -1.21 -4.26 -12.50
CA ILE A 89 -2.16 -4.14 -13.62
C ILE A 89 -1.42 -3.87 -14.93
N ALA A 90 -0.45 -2.94 -14.93
CA ALA A 90 0.33 -2.62 -16.11
C ALA A 90 1.17 -3.81 -16.60
N LEU A 91 1.84 -4.53 -15.70
CA LEU A 91 2.67 -5.71 -16.03
C LEU A 91 1.84 -6.88 -16.58
N THR A 92 0.56 -6.96 -16.21
CA THR A 92 -0.37 -7.99 -16.72
C THR A 92 -1.21 -7.49 -17.89
N GLY A 93 -0.94 -6.31 -18.44
CA GLY A 93 -1.69 -5.76 -19.58
C GLY A 93 -3.17 -5.47 -19.28
N GLY A 94 -3.50 -5.17 -18.01
CA GLY A 94 -4.90 -5.04 -17.55
C GLY A 94 -5.41 -6.29 -16.82
N GLY A 95 -4.69 -7.41 -16.90
CA GLY A 95 -5.04 -8.68 -16.27
C GLY A 95 -4.78 -9.85 -17.21
N ILE A 96 -4.68 -11.06 -16.65
CA ILE A 96 -4.58 -12.27 -17.46
C ILE A 96 -5.99 -12.69 -17.85
N VAL A 97 -6.22 -12.87 -19.15
CA VAL A 97 -7.48 -13.37 -19.70
C VAL A 97 -7.34 -14.89 -19.87
N PRO A 98 -8.16 -15.71 -19.19
CA PRO A 98 -8.14 -17.16 -19.39
C PRO A 98 -8.46 -17.55 -20.84
N GLU A 99 -7.90 -18.67 -21.28
CA GLU A 99 -8.18 -19.23 -22.61
C GLU A 99 -9.65 -19.62 -22.76
N PRO A 100 -10.18 -19.62 -24.00
CA PRO A 100 -11.54 -20.08 -24.26
C PRO A 100 -11.80 -21.49 -23.69
N GLY A 101 -12.86 -21.63 -22.89
CA GLY A 101 -13.21 -22.89 -22.25
C GLY A 101 -12.46 -23.21 -20.95
N ALA A 102 -11.44 -22.43 -20.56
CA ALA A 102 -10.73 -22.60 -19.29
C ALA A 102 -11.54 -22.15 -18.06
N ALA A 103 -12.62 -21.37 -18.28
CA ALA A 103 -13.50 -20.87 -17.25
C ALA A 103 -14.92 -20.67 -17.80
N SER A 104 -15.93 -20.72 -16.92
CA SER A 104 -17.30 -20.31 -17.27
C SER A 104 -17.38 -18.79 -17.46
N ASP A 105 -18.35 -18.32 -18.24
CA ASP A 105 -18.61 -16.88 -18.44
C ASP A 105 -18.81 -16.14 -17.12
N THR A 106 -19.45 -16.79 -16.15
CA THR A 106 -19.65 -16.27 -14.79
C THR A 106 -18.33 -16.08 -14.04
N ALA A 107 -17.37 -16.99 -14.20
CA ALA A 107 -16.06 -16.88 -13.59
C ALA A 107 -15.22 -15.78 -14.28
N LEU A 108 -15.28 -15.68 -15.61
CA LEU A 108 -14.63 -14.61 -16.37
C LEU A 108 -15.16 -13.23 -15.95
N ALA A 109 -16.49 -13.10 -15.84
CA ALA A 109 -17.12 -11.87 -15.36
C ALA A 109 -16.67 -11.52 -13.94
N ALA A 110 -16.56 -12.51 -13.05
CA ALA A 110 -16.07 -12.30 -11.69
C ALA A 110 -14.61 -11.84 -11.66
N VAL A 111 -13.73 -12.43 -12.47
CA VAL A 111 -12.33 -11.99 -12.58
C VAL A 111 -12.24 -10.56 -13.09
N GLY A 112 -12.97 -10.23 -14.16
CA GLY A 112 -13.01 -8.86 -14.70
C GLY A 112 -13.55 -7.84 -13.67
N ALA A 113 -14.56 -8.22 -12.89
CA ALA A 113 -15.07 -7.39 -11.80
C ALA A 113 -14.02 -7.18 -10.69
N VAL A 114 -13.27 -8.21 -10.32
CA VAL A 114 -12.17 -8.11 -9.35
C VAL A 114 -11.07 -7.20 -9.86
N GLN A 115 -10.63 -7.36 -11.12
CA GLN A 115 -9.60 -6.50 -11.72
C GLN A 115 -10.03 -5.03 -11.75
N THR A 116 -11.29 -4.78 -12.14
CA THR A 116 -11.89 -3.44 -12.11
C THR A 116 -11.92 -2.88 -10.68
N ALA A 117 -12.32 -3.68 -9.70
CA ALA A 117 -12.35 -3.29 -8.30
C ALA A 117 -10.94 -2.95 -7.78
N VAL A 118 -9.90 -3.70 -8.17
CA VAL A 118 -8.50 -3.41 -7.81
C VAL A 118 -8.05 -2.09 -8.42
N LEU A 119 -8.37 -1.82 -9.69
CA LEU A 119 -8.07 -0.54 -10.34
C LEU A 119 -8.74 0.64 -9.62
N VAL A 120 -10.04 0.54 -9.36
CA VAL A 120 -10.80 1.57 -8.63
C VAL A 120 -10.23 1.78 -7.23
N ALA A 121 -9.91 0.69 -6.52
CA ALA A 121 -9.28 0.75 -5.21
C ALA A 121 -7.91 1.43 -5.28
N ALA A 122 -7.10 1.17 -6.30
CA ALA A 122 -5.79 1.79 -6.48
C ALA A 122 -5.90 3.31 -6.68
N VAL A 123 -6.84 3.77 -7.50
CA VAL A 123 -7.11 5.20 -7.69
C VAL A 123 -7.61 5.84 -6.39
N ALA A 124 -8.57 5.22 -5.70
CA ALA A 124 -9.11 5.73 -4.44
C ALA A 124 -8.02 5.82 -3.34
N VAL A 125 -7.18 4.80 -3.23
CA VAL A 125 -6.03 4.75 -2.32
C VAL A 125 -5.00 5.83 -2.66
N ALA A 126 -4.71 6.07 -3.94
CA ALA A 126 -3.84 7.16 -4.38
C ALA A 126 -4.38 8.54 -3.99
N VAL A 127 -5.68 8.79 -4.21
CA VAL A 127 -6.34 10.04 -3.83
C VAL A 127 -6.28 10.25 -2.31
N LEU A 128 -6.58 9.21 -1.52
CA LEU A 128 -6.46 9.28 -0.07
C LEU A 128 -5.00 9.53 0.39
N GLY A 129 -4.04 8.94 -0.32
CA GLY A 129 -2.60 9.17 -0.12
C GLY A 129 -2.22 10.63 -0.34
N ALA A 130 -2.70 11.22 -1.43
CA ALA A 130 -2.53 12.63 -1.75
C ALA A 130 -3.12 13.53 -0.66
N VAL A 131 -4.33 13.26 -0.19
CA VAL A 131 -4.98 14.01 0.90
C VAL A 131 -4.11 13.97 2.17
N HIS A 132 -3.53 12.81 2.51
CA HIS A 132 -2.63 12.69 3.65
C HIS A 132 -1.30 13.45 3.48
N LEU A 133 -0.71 13.46 2.28
CA LEU A 133 0.53 14.19 2.01
C LEU A 133 0.32 15.70 1.97
N LEU A 134 -0.77 16.18 1.35
CA LEU A 134 -1.15 17.59 1.37
C LEU A 134 -1.48 18.04 2.79
N GLY A 135 -2.17 17.19 3.56
CA GLY A 135 -2.36 17.38 5.00
C GLY A 135 -1.02 17.45 5.74
N ALA A 136 -0.06 16.58 5.44
CA ALA A 136 1.27 16.68 6.05
C ALA A 136 2.00 17.98 5.67
N ALA A 137 1.91 18.41 4.41
CA ALA A 137 2.52 19.64 3.91
C ALA A 137 1.93 20.86 4.62
N ALA A 138 0.61 20.94 4.77
CA ALA A 138 -0.06 22.03 5.47
C ALA A 138 0.38 22.17 6.95
N TRP A 139 0.86 21.08 7.56
CA TRP A 139 1.32 21.05 8.96
C TRP A 139 2.85 21.00 9.09
N ALA A 140 3.59 21.00 7.96
CA ALA A 140 5.04 20.98 7.98
C ALA A 140 5.61 22.36 8.33
N ARG A 141 6.69 22.36 9.13
CA ARG A 141 7.32 23.58 9.65
C ARG A 141 8.30 24.22 8.68
N THR A 142 9.01 23.41 7.89
CA THR A 142 10.02 23.91 6.95
C THR A 142 9.44 24.00 5.54
N VAL A 143 9.82 25.04 4.79
CA VAL A 143 9.42 25.22 3.39
C VAL A 143 9.86 24.02 2.55
N LEU A 144 11.07 23.50 2.78
CA LEU A 144 11.57 22.30 2.11
C LEU A 144 10.63 21.10 2.29
N ALA A 145 10.16 20.84 3.52
CA ALA A 145 9.23 19.75 3.79
C ALA A 145 7.91 19.92 3.03
N ARG A 146 7.39 21.14 2.95
CA ARG A 146 6.16 21.45 2.19
C ARG A 146 6.35 21.16 0.71
N ILE A 147 7.43 21.67 0.12
CA ILE A 147 7.75 21.48 -1.29
C ILE A 147 7.93 20.00 -1.60
N SER A 148 8.69 19.24 -0.79
CA SER A 148 8.89 17.80 -1.02
C SER A 148 7.60 16.99 -0.94
N LEU A 149 6.73 17.28 0.03
CA LEU A 149 5.45 16.59 0.19
C LEU A 149 4.47 16.93 -0.94
N VAL A 150 4.45 18.17 -1.42
CA VAL A 150 3.66 18.58 -2.59
C VAL A 150 4.21 17.94 -3.86
N ALA A 151 5.53 17.92 -4.04
CA ALA A 151 6.17 17.26 -5.18
C ALA A 151 5.86 15.75 -5.22
N ALA A 152 5.79 15.08 -4.07
CA ALA A 152 5.39 13.68 -3.97
C ALA A 152 3.95 13.41 -4.44
N VAL A 153 3.08 14.43 -4.49
CA VAL A 153 1.71 14.34 -5.01
C VAL A 153 1.65 14.78 -6.47
N VAL A 154 2.31 15.88 -6.81
CA VAL A 154 2.27 16.45 -8.17
C VAL A 154 3.00 15.55 -9.17
N GLY A 155 4.13 14.94 -8.78
CA GLY A 155 4.90 14.06 -9.64
C GLY A 155 4.06 12.92 -10.25
N PRO A 156 3.37 12.09 -9.45
CA PRO A 156 2.56 11.00 -9.97
C PRO A 156 1.42 11.48 -10.90
N VAL A 157 0.82 12.64 -10.60
CA VAL A 157 -0.20 13.26 -11.44
C VAL A 157 0.37 13.67 -12.80
N LEU A 158 1.55 14.28 -12.82
CA LEU A 158 2.24 14.64 -14.06
C LEU A 158 2.66 13.40 -14.86
N THR A 159 3.13 12.34 -14.19
CA THR A 159 3.43 11.06 -14.85
C THR A 159 2.19 10.48 -15.49
N ALA A 160 1.08 10.39 -14.76
CA ALA A 160 -0.18 9.87 -15.29
C ALA A 160 -0.70 10.72 -16.47
N ALA A 161 -0.67 12.05 -16.34
CA ALA A 161 -1.07 12.96 -17.42
C ALA A 161 -0.18 12.80 -18.66
N GLY A 162 1.14 12.63 -18.48
CA GLY A 162 2.07 12.42 -19.60
C GLY A 162 1.99 11.05 -20.25
N LEU A 163 1.38 10.05 -19.60
CA LEU A 163 1.05 8.77 -20.24
C LEU A 163 -0.21 8.88 -21.11
N LEU A 164 -1.12 9.81 -20.79
CA LEU A 164 -2.37 10.03 -21.53
C LEU A 164 -2.24 11.09 -22.63
N LEU A 165 -1.30 12.02 -22.47
CA LEU A 165 -1.10 13.15 -23.37
C LEU A 165 0.30 13.05 -23.99
N PRO A 166 0.44 13.17 -25.33
CA PRO A 166 1.74 13.16 -25.97
C PRO A 166 2.60 14.34 -25.46
N GLY A 167 3.85 14.08 -25.07
CA GLY A 167 4.80 15.13 -24.69
C GLY A 167 5.78 14.75 -23.58
N PRO A 168 6.57 15.72 -23.08
CA PRO A 168 7.63 15.47 -22.10
C PRO A 168 7.11 15.31 -20.66
N LEU A 169 5.80 15.36 -20.42
CA LEU A 169 5.22 15.36 -19.08
C LEU A 169 5.55 14.09 -18.28
N ALA A 170 5.58 12.93 -18.92
CA ALA A 170 5.94 11.67 -18.26
C ALA A 170 7.41 11.68 -17.80
N LEU A 171 8.30 12.23 -18.64
CA LEU A 171 9.74 12.36 -18.38
C LEU A 171 10.03 13.33 -17.22
N VAL A 172 9.18 14.34 -17.01
CA VAL A 172 9.29 15.29 -15.89
C VAL A 172 8.60 14.76 -14.63
N GLY A 173 7.45 14.09 -14.76
CA GLY A 173 6.69 13.59 -13.62
C GLY A 173 7.44 12.54 -12.80
N LEU A 174 8.17 11.63 -13.45
CA LEU A 174 8.95 10.58 -12.78
C LEU A 174 10.04 11.13 -11.84
N PRO A 175 10.96 12.01 -12.28
CA PRO A 175 11.98 12.58 -11.40
C PRO A 175 11.37 13.47 -10.31
N VAL A 176 10.29 14.21 -10.59
CA VAL A 176 9.57 14.98 -9.56
C VAL A 176 8.97 14.07 -8.49
N SER A 177 8.39 12.93 -8.89
CA SER A 177 7.88 11.91 -7.97
C SER A 177 8.99 11.34 -7.10
N LEU A 178 10.09 10.93 -7.73
CA LEU A 178 11.23 10.32 -7.04
C LEU A 178 11.87 11.31 -6.06
N ALA A 179 12.13 12.54 -6.50
CA ALA A 179 12.67 13.60 -5.65
C ALA A 179 11.71 13.92 -4.49
N GLY A 180 10.40 14.03 -4.75
CA GLY A 180 9.40 14.26 -3.72
C GLY A 180 9.34 13.15 -2.68
N VAL A 181 9.38 11.88 -3.11
CA VAL A 181 9.38 10.71 -2.22
C VAL A 181 10.69 10.64 -1.43
N VAL A 182 11.85 10.76 -2.07
CA VAL A 182 13.16 10.68 -1.41
C VAL A 182 13.34 11.81 -0.41
N CYS A 183 13.13 13.07 -0.82
CA CYS A 183 13.21 14.21 0.09
C CYS A 183 12.14 14.12 1.18
N GLY A 184 10.92 13.66 0.85
CA GLY A 184 9.88 13.37 1.82
C GLY A 184 10.34 12.38 2.88
N VAL A 185 10.86 11.22 2.49
CA VAL A 185 11.40 10.21 3.41
C VAL A 185 12.53 10.77 4.27
N ILE A 186 13.47 11.52 3.69
CA ILE A 186 14.60 12.13 4.43
C ILE A 186 14.09 13.13 5.48
N VAL A 187 13.20 14.04 5.08
CA VAL A 187 12.62 15.07 5.94
C VAL A 187 11.77 14.46 7.05
N LEU A 188 11.05 13.37 6.75
CA LEU A 188 10.20 12.66 7.70
C LEU A 188 10.97 11.75 8.64
N GLY A 189 12.04 11.14 8.14
CA GLY A 189 13.00 10.35 8.91
C GLY A 189 13.62 11.23 9.98
N GLY A 190 14.21 12.36 9.58
CA GLY A 190 14.82 13.33 10.48
C GLY A 190 15.93 12.75 11.38
N SER A 191 16.77 13.62 11.94
CA SER A 191 17.87 13.20 12.85
C SER A 191 17.41 12.80 14.25
N ARG A 192 16.15 13.08 14.60
CA ARG A 192 15.58 12.72 15.92
C ARG A 192 14.89 11.38 15.82
N THR A 193 15.56 10.35 16.35
CA THR A 193 14.96 9.05 16.61
C THR A 193 13.67 9.26 17.40
N ILE A 194 12.54 8.93 16.78
CA ILE A 194 11.30 8.77 17.53
C ILE A 194 11.59 7.57 18.42
N ALA A 195 11.74 7.79 19.73
CA ALA A 195 11.87 6.72 20.71
C ALA A 195 10.63 5.83 20.59
N LEU A 196 10.74 4.76 19.81
CA LEU A 196 9.70 3.76 19.70
C LEU A 196 9.77 2.97 21.00
N ALA A 197 8.78 3.17 21.87
CA ALA A 197 8.62 2.32 23.03
C ALA A 197 8.68 0.85 22.55
N PRO A 198 9.57 0.01 23.13
CA PRO A 198 9.68 -1.38 22.73
C PRO A 198 8.33 -2.06 22.93
N ARG A 199 7.65 -2.35 21.81
CA ARG A 199 6.38 -3.05 21.83
C ARG A 199 6.65 -4.53 21.77
N THR A 200 6.20 -5.24 22.79
CA THR A 200 6.18 -6.69 22.77
C THR A 200 4.74 -7.18 22.71
N ALA A 201 4.54 -8.33 22.06
CA ALA A 201 3.26 -9.01 22.02
C ALA A 201 3.38 -10.40 22.63
N THR A 202 2.29 -10.88 23.22
CA THR A 202 2.23 -12.23 23.80
C THR A 202 2.17 -13.29 22.69
N ARG A 203 2.55 -14.53 23.01
CA ARG A 203 2.39 -15.65 22.06
C ARG A 203 0.95 -15.82 21.58
N ALA A 204 -0.04 -15.72 22.48
CA ALA A 204 -1.46 -15.86 22.16
C ALA A 204 -1.96 -14.84 21.13
N GLN A 205 -1.41 -13.62 21.12
CA GLN A 205 -1.75 -12.60 20.12
C GLN A 205 -1.07 -12.84 18.77
N ARG A 206 0.14 -13.40 18.77
CA ARG A 206 0.97 -13.59 17.57
C ARG A 206 0.58 -14.83 16.77
N LEU A 207 0.28 -15.91 17.48
CA LEU A 207 0.13 -17.24 16.88
C LEU A 207 -1.00 -17.34 15.85
N PRO A 208 -2.21 -16.81 16.08
CA PRO A 208 -3.29 -16.91 15.09
C PRO A 208 -2.92 -16.23 13.77
N VAL A 209 -2.28 -15.05 13.84
CA VAL A 209 -1.86 -14.30 12.65
C VAL A 209 -0.73 -15.01 11.91
N ALA A 210 0.20 -15.62 12.64
CA ALA A 210 1.27 -16.42 12.06
C ALA A 210 0.74 -17.67 11.35
N LEU A 211 -0.15 -18.43 11.99
CA LEU A 211 -0.74 -19.64 11.41
C LEU A 211 -1.63 -19.31 10.19
N ALA A 212 -2.45 -18.26 10.27
CA ALA A 212 -3.23 -17.81 9.14
C ALA A 212 -2.35 -17.38 7.96
N GLY A 213 -1.26 -16.66 8.25
CA GLY A 213 -0.28 -16.26 7.23
C GLY A 213 0.44 -17.46 6.61
N LEU A 214 0.86 -18.44 7.41
CA LEU A 214 1.47 -19.68 6.92
C LEU A 214 0.51 -20.47 6.03
N ALA A 215 -0.74 -20.66 6.47
CA ALA A 215 -1.76 -21.34 5.68
C ALA A 215 -2.02 -20.62 4.36
N LEU A 216 -2.05 -19.28 4.36
CA LEU A 216 -2.22 -18.50 3.14
C LEU A 216 -1.03 -18.64 2.19
N VAL A 217 0.21 -18.53 2.68
CA VAL A 217 1.40 -18.70 1.83
C VAL A 217 1.46 -20.12 1.26
N ALA A 218 1.26 -21.14 2.10
CA ALA A 218 1.26 -22.54 1.67
C ALA A 218 0.14 -22.83 0.66
N GLY A 219 -1.05 -22.26 0.88
CA GLY A 219 -2.16 -22.38 -0.07
C GLY A 219 -1.82 -21.77 -1.42
N VAL A 220 -1.26 -20.56 -1.44
CA VAL A 220 -0.85 -19.86 -2.67
C VAL A 220 0.26 -20.62 -3.40
N THR A 221 1.25 -21.17 -2.69
CA THR A 221 2.35 -21.92 -3.32
C THR A 221 1.87 -23.25 -3.88
N VAL A 222 1.02 -24.00 -3.16
CA VAL A 222 0.44 -25.25 -3.65
C VAL A 222 -0.46 -24.99 -4.86
N VAL A 223 -1.40 -24.05 -4.75
CA VAL A 223 -2.29 -23.69 -5.86
C VAL A 223 -1.51 -23.20 -7.06
N GLY A 224 -0.49 -22.36 -6.85
CA GLY A 224 0.38 -21.89 -7.93
C GLY A 224 1.20 -23.00 -8.59
N ALA A 225 1.69 -23.97 -7.83
CA ALA A 225 2.42 -25.12 -8.38
C ALA A 225 1.50 -26.04 -9.20
N VAL A 226 0.32 -26.36 -8.68
CA VAL A 226 -0.69 -27.16 -9.41
C VAL A 226 -1.10 -26.43 -10.68
N ASP A 227 -1.27 -25.12 -10.62
CA ASP A 227 -1.63 -24.33 -11.80
C ASP A 227 -0.53 -24.39 -12.87
N LEU A 228 0.74 -24.19 -12.50
CA LEU A 228 1.85 -24.28 -13.45
C LEU A 228 2.02 -25.67 -14.07
N LEU A 229 1.80 -26.74 -13.29
CA LEU A 229 2.08 -28.12 -13.68
C LEU A 229 0.86 -28.85 -14.27
N VAL A 230 -0.34 -28.30 -14.17
CA VAL A 230 -1.57 -29.02 -14.53
C VAL A 230 -2.52 -28.11 -15.27
N TRP A 231 -3.10 -27.13 -14.57
CA TRP A 231 -4.23 -26.37 -15.10
C TRP A 231 -3.83 -25.43 -16.24
N ASN A 232 -2.65 -24.82 -16.16
CA ASN A 232 -2.18 -23.88 -17.18
C ASN A 232 -1.83 -24.59 -18.50
N PRO A 233 -1.06 -25.70 -18.53
CA PRO A 233 -0.87 -26.48 -19.75
C PRO A 233 -2.19 -27.00 -20.35
N GLN A 234 -3.10 -27.52 -19.53
CA GLN A 234 -4.42 -27.99 -19.99
C GLN A 234 -5.29 -26.87 -20.57
N ALA A 235 -5.22 -25.67 -19.99
CA ALA A 235 -5.94 -24.51 -20.49
C ALA A 235 -5.37 -24.04 -21.84
N LYS A 236 -4.05 -24.11 -22.03
CA LYS A 236 -3.38 -23.69 -23.27
C LYS A 236 -3.57 -24.65 -24.43
N VAL A 237 -3.72 -25.95 -24.15
CA VAL A 237 -3.84 -26.98 -25.17
C VAL A 237 -5.10 -27.80 -24.91
N PRO A 238 -6.30 -27.20 -25.13
CA PRO A 238 -7.55 -27.89 -24.88
C PRO A 238 -7.70 -29.10 -25.81
N GLY A 239 -8.20 -30.20 -25.27
CA GLY A 239 -8.47 -31.42 -26.03
C GLY A 239 -7.38 -32.48 -26.01
N LEU A 240 -6.20 -32.19 -25.45
CA LEU A 240 -5.16 -33.20 -25.19
C LEU A 240 -5.08 -33.58 -23.71
N ALA A 241 -4.73 -34.85 -23.45
CA ALA A 241 -4.44 -35.27 -22.09
C ALA A 241 -3.09 -34.67 -21.63
N LEU A 242 -2.95 -34.38 -20.33
CA LEU A 242 -1.74 -33.75 -19.78
C LEU A 242 -0.46 -34.57 -20.07
N THR A 243 -0.57 -35.90 -20.06
CA THR A 243 0.53 -36.80 -20.40
C THR A 243 0.94 -36.69 -21.87
N GLU A 244 -0.03 -36.50 -22.77
CA GLU A 244 0.23 -36.29 -24.20
C GLU A 244 0.86 -34.92 -24.44
N ILE A 245 0.42 -33.89 -23.71
CA ILE A 245 1.01 -32.56 -23.77
C ILE A 245 2.51 -32.64 -23.45
N TYR A 246 2.86 -33.26 -22.32
CA TYR A 246 4.26 -33.38 -21.91
C TYR A 246 5.09 -34.32 -22.80
N ALA A 247 4.51 -35.42 -23.28
CA ALA A 247 5.19 -36.29 -24.25
C ALA A 247 5.49 -35.54 -25.55
N THR A 248 4.53 -34.74 -26.05
CA THR A 248 4.71 -33.94 -27.27
C THR A 248 5.76 -32.85 -27.08
N MET A 249 5.78 -32.18 -25.92
CA MET A 249 6.82 -31.18 -25.60
C MET A 249 8.21 -31.84 -25.57
N ALA A 250 8.34 -32.99 -24.91
CA ALA A 250 9.59 -33.73 -24.87
C ALA A 250 10.08 -34.17 -26.26
N GLU A 251 9.16 -34.59 -27.13
CA GLU A 251 9.47 -35.01 -28.50
C GLU A 251 9.88 -33.83 -29.40
N ARG A 252 9.18 -32.70 -29.31
CA ARG A 252 9.31 -31.60 -30.28
C ARG A 252 10.29 -30.51 -29.89
N ASP A 253 10.40 -30.18 -28.60
CA ASP A 253 11.28 -29.12 -28.13
C ASP A 253 12.40 -29.60 -27.19
N GLY A 254 12.39 -30.90 -26.84
CA GLY A 254 13.35 -31.48 -25.90
C GLY A 254 13.02 -31.22 -24.44
N PHE A 255 11.78 -30.89 -24.11
CA PHE A 255 11.34 -30.57 -22.75
C PHE A 255 11.64 -31.70 -21.75
N GLU A 256 12.42 -31.38 -20.72
CA GLU A 256 12.68 -32.29 -19.61
C GLU A 256 11.80 -31.93 -18.40
N PHE A 257 10.70 -32.67 -18.22
CA PHE A 257 9.75 -32.41 -17.13
C PHE A 257 10.40 -32.35 -15.74
N GLY A 258 11.32 -33.29 -15.43
CA GLY A 258 11.97 -33.35 -14.12
C GLY A 258 12.76 -32.06 -13.79
N SER A 259 13.52 -31.58 -14.76
CA SER A 259 14.36 -30.38 -14.67
C SER A 259 13.53 -29.13 -14.37
N HIS A 260 12.39 -28.97 -15.05
CA HIS A 260 11.49 -27.84 -14.83
C HIS A 260 10.61 -28.00 -13.57
N ALA A 261 10.20 -29.22 -13.23
CA ALA A 261 9.45 -29.49 -11.99
C ALA A 261 10.28 -29.16 -10.74
N ILE A 262 11.61 -29.31 -10.78
CA ILE A 262 12.52 -28.90 -9.70
C ILE A 262 12.44 -27.39 -9.45
N TRP A 263 12.33 -26.56 -10.50
CA TRP A 263 12.17 -25.11 -10.33
C TRP A 263 10.85 -24.74 -9.65
N VAL A 264 9.74 -25.36 -10.07
CA VAL A 264 8.42 -25.12 -9.47
C VAL A 264 8.37 -25.59 -8.02
N THR A 265 8.87 -26.78 -7.74
CA THR A 265 8.92 -27.34 -6.37
C THR A 265 9.89 -26.56 -5.48
N GLY A 266 11.04 -26.15 -6.01
CA GLY A 266 12.01 -25.29 -5.32
C GLY A 266 11.42 -23.93 -4.96
N TRP A 267 10.67 -23.30 -5.87
CA TRP A 267 9.91 -22.08 -5.60
C TRP A 267 8.89 -22.28 -4.48
N ALA A 268 8.05 -23.32 -4.58
CA ALA A 268 7.02 -23.59 -3.58
C ALA A 268 7.62 -23.88 -2.20
N ALA A 269 8.71 -24.66 -2.15
CA ALA A 269 9.44 -25.00 -0.94
C ALA A 269 10.08 -23.75 -0.31
N PHE A 270 10.73 -22.89 -1.10
CA PHE A 270 11.38 -21.67 -0.61
C PHE A 270 10.39 -20.74 0.10
N TRP A 271 9.28 -20.40 -0.56
CA TRP A 271 8.29 -19.48 0.01
C TRP A 271 7.56 -20.06 1.22
N THR A 272 7.27 -21.36 1.19
CA THR A 272 6.67 -22.06 2.34
C THR A 272 7.64 -22.11 3.52
N ALA A 273 8.93 -22.40 3.28
CA ALA A 273 9.96 -22.40 4.30
C ALA A 273 10.15 -21.01 4.93
N ALA A 274 10.15 -19.94 4.12
CA ALA A 274 10.21 -18.57 4.62
C ALA A 274 9.03 -18.23 5.55
N ALA A 275 7.81 -18.68 5.21
CA ALA A 275 6.65 -18.53 6.09
C ALA A 275 6.75 -19.36 7.37
N ILE A 276 7.32 -20.58 7.30
CA ILE A 276 7.60 -21.40 8.49
C ILE A 276 8.57 -20.66 9.41
N VAL A 277 9.64 -20.04 8.90
CA VAL A 277 10.61 -19.27 9.70
C VAL A 277 9.92 -18.13 10.46
N VAL A 278 9.05 -17.35 9.80
CA VAL A 278 8.29 -16.28 10.47
C VAL A 278 7.36 -16.87 11.55
N THR A 279 6.74 -18.01 11.29
CA THR A 279 5.84 -18.69 12.23
C THR A 279 6.57 -19.23 13.45
N VAL A 280 7.74 -19.85 13.24
CA VAL A 280 8.62 -20.31 14.33
C VAL A 280 9.10 -19.11 15.15
N GLY A 281 9.47 -17.99 14.51
CA GLY A 281 9.79 -16.74 15.21
C GLY A 281 8.63 -16.21 16.06
N ALA A 282 7.39 -16.41 15.62
CA ALA A 282 6.19 -16.07 16.40
C ALA A 282 5.97 -16.99 17.62
N LEU A 283 6.57 -18.19 17.64
CA LEU A 283 6.55 -19.09 18.79
C LEU A 283 7.63 -18.74 19.82
N VAL A 284 8.77 -18.19 19.42
CA VAL A 284 9.88 -17.89 20.34
C VAL A 284 9.47 -16.87 21.42
N GLY A 285 9.76 -17.20 22.68
CA GLY A 285 9.55 -16.37 23.87
C GLY A 285 8.08 -16.18 24.28
N ARG A 286 7.84 -15.87 25.56
CA ARG A 286 6.50 -15.49 26.05
C ARG A 286 6.06 -14.12 25.53
N ARG A 287 7.02 -13.21 25.36
CA ARG A 287 6.88 -11.88 24.79
C ARG A 287 7.96 -11.64 23.74
N SER A 288 7.61 -11.00 22.63
CA SER A 288 8.53 -10.76 21.52
C SER A 288 8.24 -9.43 20.81
N PRO A 289 9.25 -8.78 20.22
CA PRO A 289 9.07 -7.60 19.37
C PRO A 289 8.34 -7.90 18.05
N LEU A 290 8.15 -9.17 17.67
CA LEU A 290 7.35 -9.57 16.51
C LEU A 290 5.86 -9.42 16.79
N THR A 291 5.37 -8.18 16.82
CA THR A 291 3.94 -7.90 17.02
C THR A 291 3.08 -8.54 15.91
N PRO A 292 1.79 -8.84 16.14
CA PRO A 292 0.90 -9.43 15.13
C PRO A 292 0.89 -8.65 13.82
N ARG A 293 0.92 -7.32 13.88
CA ARG A 293 1.03 -6.45 12.71
C ARG A 293 2.32 -6.65 11.91
N ARG A 294 3.47 -6.83 12.58
CA ARG A 294 4.75 -7.11 11.90
C ARG A 294 4.71 -8.48 11.22
N ILE A 295 4.12 -9.47 11.88
CA ILE A 295 3.90 -10.80 11.31
C ILE A 295 3.00 -10.70 10.07
N ALA A 296 1.87 -9.99 10.15
CA ALA A 296 0.98 -9.78 9.02
C ALA A 296 1.68 -9.10 7.84
N VAL A 297 2.47 -8.04 8.08
CA VAL A 297 3.28 -7.37 7.03
C VAL A 297 4.23 -8.35 6.36
N LEU A 298 4.97 -9.16 7.14
CA LEU A 298 5.90 -10.14 6.59
C LEU A 298 5.17 -11.22 5.77
N MET A 299 4.10 -11.80 6.31
CA MET A 299 3.34 -12.86 5.63
C MET A 299 2.67 -12.36 4.35
N LEU A 300 2.08 -11.17 4.36
CA LEU A 300 1.51 -10.56 3.16
C LEU A 300 2.59 -10.24 2.11
N ALA A 301 3.77 -9.80 2.54
CA ALA A 301 4.91 -9.61 1.64
C ALA A 301 5.40 -10.95 1.05
N LEU A 302 5.37 -12.04 1.83
CA LEU A 302 5.69 -13.38 1.33
C LEU A 302 4.65 -13.89 0.32
N VAL A 303 3.34 -13.64 0.53
CA VAL A 303 2.29 -13.97 -0.45
C VAL A 303 2.55 -13.23 -1.77
N ALA A 304 2.76 -11.91 -1.69
CA ALA A 304 3.05 -11.10 -2.87
C ALA A 304 4.32 -11.56 -3.58
N GLY A 305 5.38 -11.81 -2.83
CA GLY A 305 6.63 -12.35 -3.36
C GLY A 305 6.43 -13.69 -4.05
N ALA A 306 5.73 -14.64 -3.41
CA ALA A 306 5.42 -15.93 -4.02
C ALA A 306 4.70 -15.77 -5.36
N VAL A 307 3.63 -14.95 -5.41
CA VAL A 307 2.88 -14.67 -6.64
C VAL A 307 3.77 -14.05 -7.73
N VAL A 308 4.57 -13.03 -7.40
CA VAL A 308 5.46 -12.37 -8.39
C VAL A 308 6.51 -13.35 -8.91
N PHE A 309 7.16 -14.08 -8.02
CA PHE A 309 8.24 -15.00 -8.40
C PHE A 309 7.73 -16.31 -9.00
N ARG A 310 6.42 -16.57 -8.95
CA ARG A 310 5.78 -17.67 -9.68
C ARG A 310 6.05 -17.55 -11.18
N PHE A 311 6.06 -16.34 -11.72
CA PHE A 311 6.38 -16.09 -13.14
C PHE A 311 7.68 -16.75 -13.57
N PHE A 312 8.76 -16.55 -12.79
CA PHE A 312 10.06 -17.14 -13.09
C PHE A 312 10.06 -18.67 -12.96
N ALA A 313 9.34 -19.20 -11.96
CA ALA A 313 9.21 -20.65 -11.78
C ALA A 313 8.46 -21.31 -12.95
N GLY A 314 7.46 -20.63 -13.51
CA GLY A 314 6.65 -21.11 -14.62
C GLY A 314 7.22 -20.85 -16.01
N PHE A 315 8.21 -19.97 -16.13
CA PHE A 315 8.68 -19.44 -17.42
C PHE A 315 9.07 -20.55 -18.41
N GLY A 316 9.81 -21.56 -17.97
CA GLY A 316 10.22 -22.68 -18.83
C GLY A 316 9.03 -23.51 -19.34
N PHE A 317 8.03 -23.78 -18.48
CA PHE A 317 6.81 -24.46 -18.90
C PHE A 317 6.03 -23.62 -19.93
N GLY A 318 5.89 -22.32 -19.69
CA GLY A 318 5.18 -21.41 -20.59
C GLY A 318 5.82 -21.33 -21.98
N MET A 319 7.14 -21.17 -22.04
CA MET A 319 7.88 -21.13 -23.32
C MET A 319 7.79 -22.45 -24.09
N SER A 320 7.99 -23.58 -23.42
CA SER A 320 7.93 -24.90 -24.06
C SER A 320 6.53 -25.22 -24.62
N VAL A 321 5.46 -24.88 -23.88
CA VAL A 321 4.08 -25.01 -24.40
C VAL A 321 3.85 -24.09 -25.60
N ALA A 322 4.36 -22.85 -25.54
CA ALA A 322 4.24 -21.90 -26.64
C ALA A 322 4.92 -22.39 -27.92
N ASP A 323 6.17 -22.83 -27.80
CA ASP A 323 7.00 -23.27 -28.92
C ASP A 323 6.48 -24.59 -29.53
N THR A 324 6.04 -25.53 -28.67
CA THR A 324 5.53 -26.84 -29.12
C THR A 324 4.17 -26.77 -29.82
N PHE A 325 3.26 -25.93 -29.31
CA PHE A 325 1.86 -25.88 -29.75
C PHE A 325 1.47 -24.60 -30.48
N VAL A 326 2.44 -23.71 -30.75
CA VAL A 326 2.23 -22.42 -31.43
C VAL A 326 1.20 -21.57 -30.67
N THR A 327 1.33 -21.53 -29.35
CA THR A 327 0.49 -20.71 -28.46
C THR A 327 1.30 -19.54 -27.90
N SER A 328 0.68 -18.68 -27.08
CA SER A 328 1.43 -17.64 -26.34
C SER A 328 2.15 -18.24 -25.13
N GLY A 329 3.35 -17.77 -24.81
CA GLY A 329 4.06 -18.16 -23.57
C GLY A 329 3.49 -17.58 -22.26
N GLY A 330 2.47 -16.71 -22.34
CA GLY A 330 1.78 -16.18 -21.17
C GLY A 330 0.86 -17.22 -20.53
N ASP A 331 0.39 -16.97 -19.31
CA ASP A 331 -0.57 -17.86 -18.66
C ASP A 331 -1.96 -17.84 -19.34
N GLY A 332 -2.75 -18.90 -19.13
CA GLY A 332 -4.07 -19.09 -19.73
C GLY A 332 -5.14 -19.68 -18.81
N SER A 333 -4.80 -20.09 -17.58
CA SER A 333 -5.79 -20.64 -16.65
C SER A 333 -6.57 -19.57 -15.87
N LEU A 334 -7.71 -19.97 -15.29
CA LEU A 334 -8.46 -19.13 -14.36
C LEU A 334 -7.63 -18.75 -13.11
N VAL A 335 -6.82 -19.67 -12.60
CA VAL A 335 -6.03 -19.45 -11.39
C VAL A 335 -4.93 -18.42 -11.65
N SER A 336 -4.29 -18.47 -12.82
CA SER A 336 -3.36 -17.44 -13.27
C SER A 336 -4.03 -16.07 -13.42
N ALA A 337 -5.32 -16.00 -13.72
CA ALA A 337 -6.08 -14.75 -13.72
C ALA A 337 -6.30 -14.17 -12.32
N VAL A 338 -6.43 -15.03 -11.31
CA VAL A 338 -6.79 -14.65 -9.92
C VAL A 338 -5.57 -14.36 -9.05
N LEU A 339 -4.44 -15.05 -9.25
CA LEU A 339 -3.27 -14.85 -8.38
C LEU A 339 -2.66 -13.44 -8.45
N PRO A 340 -2.49 -12.80 -9.63
CA PRO A 340 -1.92 -11.46 -9.70
C PRO A 340 -2.65 -10.41 -8.84
N PRO A 341 -3.98 -10.23 -8.91
CA PRO A 341 -4.67 -9.28 -8.03
C PRO A 341 -4.54 -9.68 -6.55
N LEU A 342 -4.52 -10.97 -6.22
CA LEU A 342 -4.26 -11.41 -4.84
C LEU A 342 -2.88 -10.97 -4.34
N GLY A 343 -1.83 -11.15 -5.14
CA GLY A 343 -0.46 -10.72 -4.81
C GLY A 343 -0.36 -9.20 -4.67
N GLN A 344 -1.00 -8.45 -5.58
CA GLN A 344 -1.06 -6.99 -5.53
C GLN A 344 -1.75 -6.49 -4.26
N LEU A 345 -2.92 -7.04 -3.93
CA LEU A 345 -3.67 -6.69 -2.73
C LEU A 345 -2.92 -7.06 -1.46
N ALA A 346 -2.21 -8.19 -1.44
CA ALA A 346 -1.38 -8.59 -0.31
C ALA A 346 -0.25 -7.56 -0.07
N LEU A 347 0.47 -7.16 -1.11
CA LEU A 347 1.57 -6.19 -0.98
C LEU A 347 1.06 -4.78 -0.62
N ALA A 348 -0.06 -4.36 -1.21
CA ALA A 348 -0.75 -3.13 -0.86
C ALA A 348 -1.18 -3.14 0.62
N GLY A 349 -1.77 -4.24 1.08
CA GLY A 349 -2.12 -4.45 2.48
C GLY A 349 -0.91 -4.38 3.41
N ALA A 350 0.22 -4.98 3.03
CA ALA A 350 1.48 -4.88 3.76
C ALA A 350 1.98 -3.43 3.86
N ALA A 351 2.00 -2.69 2.75
CA ALA A 351 2.41 -1.29 2.71
C ALA A 351 1.53 -0.40 3.61
N ILE A 352 0.21 -0.51 3.48
CA ILE A 352 -0.77 0.20 4.32
C ILE A 352 -0.56 -0.19 5.79
N ALA A 353 -0.41 -1.47 6.08
CA ALA A 353 -0.14 -1.94 7.41
C ALA A 353 1.11 -1.26 7.97
N VAL A 354 2.22 -1.11 7.24
CA VAL A 354 3.42 -0.35 7.66
C VAL A 354 3.12 1.14 7.93
N GLY A 355 2.31 1.80 7.10
CA GLY A 355 1.92 3.20 7.27
C GLY A 355 1.15 3.49 8.57
N TRP A 356 0.27 2.55 8.96
CA TRP A 356 -0.64 2.68 10.11
C TRP A 356 -0.04 2.29 11.46
N ALA A 357 1.24 2.61 11.69
CA ALA A 357 1.86 2.28 12.98
C ALA A 357 1.15 2.95 14.16
N PRO A 358 0.78 2.19 15.22
CA PRO A 358 0.05 2.74 16.36
C PRO A 358 0.81 3.89 17.02
N ARG A 359 0.07 4.88 17.54
CA ARG A 359 0.61 6.06 18.24
C ARG A 359 1.43 5.63 19.45
N VAL A 360 2.56 6.29 19.70
CA VAL A 360 3.27 6.13 20.98
C VAL A 360 2.36 6.70 22.06
N ALA A 361 1.97 5.87 23.03
CA ALA A 361 1.20 6.35 24.18
C ALA A 361 2.07 7.32 24.97
N ARG A 362 1.49 8.43 25.41
CA ARG A 362 2.15 9.36 26.33
C ARG A 362 2.53 8.57 27.59
N PRO A 363 3.74 8.73 28.15
CA PRO A 363 3.93 8.38 29.55
C PRO A 363 2.84 9.10 30.34
N ALA A 364 2.07 8.38 31.16
CA ALA A 364 1.17 9.05 32.09
C ALA A 364 2.00 10.12 32.80
N ALA A 365 1.52 11.36 32.83
CA ALA A 365 2.19 12.39 33.62
C ALA A 365 2.30 11.80 35.04
N ALA A 366 3.52 11.68 35.55
CA ALA A 366 3.71 11.27 36.92
C ALA A 366 2.81 12.17 37.78
N PRO A 367 2.02 11.61 38.71
CA PRO A 367 1.24 12.44 39.62
C PRO A 367 2.22 13.44 40.25
N ALA A 368 1.86 14.72 40.20
CA ALA A 368 2.64 15.77 40.85
C ALA A 368 2.77 15.36 42.32
N ALA A 369 4.01 15.07 42.74
CA ALA A 369 4.35 14.74 44.11
C ALA A 369 4.39 16.00 44.96
#